data_AF-A0A0V0I612-F1
#
_entry.id   AF-A0A0V0I612-F1
#
_cell.length_a   1.000
_cell.length_b   1.000
_cell.length_c   1.000
_cell.angle_alpha   90.00
_cell.angle_beta   90.00
_cell.angle_gamma   90.00
#
_symmetry.space_group_name_H-M   'P 1'
#
loop_
_entity.id
_entity.type
_entity.pdbx_description
1 polymer ?
#
loop_
_entity_poly.entity_id
_entity_poly.type
_entity_poly.pdbx_seq_one_letter_code
_entity_poly.pdbx_strand_id
1 'polypeptide(L)'
;MLARSEQMGSELVELMKEIELSNKTVLASLIDQERVLKDKEEAVKSLEDSLTMEFSAKDFESLILSSELEERTILISELERKNKHFYEVAEGLKREIIFDNLDVALTASILHDKEVEVSNLQEEVAEAGRKQQNLLAELSVMDSMIAKVHSRKNALEKDVCSLMEASCLNETLKHELGELKEGKIVLTTQVQELGSKNEKLLEELQKKDSALESSSSRIFVLDQQNQMLQNETCLLEAASCRLQNDMEMKEAEIKKMNCLKKVIEELQHEIAELKGERCQIFSELEVKKEEIERINVLAAENTFLRIQLTSCEKGNNDTFDMVLKVDSIGSKALNAFQNKSAELDAMLQNIHEELERASKFFEEFESLENSAEEILIQSASLQTELVRKDDIIKGMLFDLSLLQESASNHKDQKDEIDDLMASINSLENELDEAVCKGHALEVQLQEKISKIAILESDISQKCKDIELLSQTNSELAASAKDTMEEKCSIKQ
;
A
#
# COMPACT_ATOMS: atom_id res chain seq x y z
N MET A 1 178.97 -77.31 -115.34
CA MET A 1 178.33 -77.39 -114.01
C MET A 1 178.33 -76.05 -113.29
N LEU A 2 179.48 -75.40 -113.07
CA LEU A 2 179.62 -74.14 -112.29
C LEU A 2 178.49 -73.11 -112.49
N ALA A 3 178.25 -72.66 -113.73
CA ALA A 3 177.25 -71.65 -114.07
C ALA A 3 175.81 -71.94 -113.59
N ARG A 4 175.44 -73.22 -113.40
CA ARG A 4 174.11 -73.60 -112.88
C ARG A 4 174.00 -73.41 -111.36
N SER A 5 175.13 -73.36 -110.64
CA SER A 5 175.17 -73.04 -109.21
C SER A 5 175.09 -71.53 -108.97
N GLU A 6 175.73 -70.73 -109.82
CA GLU A 6 175.70 -69.27 -109.74
C GLU A 6 174.29 -68.73 -110.02
N GLN A 7 173.58 -69.30 -111.02
CA GLN A 7 172.19 -68.93 -111.30
C GLN A 7 171.24 -69.25 -110.12
N MET A 8 171.29 -70.47 -109.54
CA MET A 8 170.47 -70.77 -108.35
C MET A 8 170.82 -69.89 -107.15
N GLY A 9 172.09 -69.46 -107.01
CA GLY A 9 172.49 -68.48 -106.00
C GLY A 9 171.85 -67.11 -106.22
N SER A 10 171.78 -66.65 -107.47
CA SER A 10 171.07 -65.41 -107.84
C SER A 10 169.58 -65.50 -107.56
N GLU A 11 168.92 -66.57 -108.04
CA GLU A 11 167.49 -66.82 -107.85
C GLU A 11 167.11 -66.90 -106.36
N LEU A 12 167.95 -67.50 -105.52
CA LEU A 12 167.73 -67.54 -104.07
C LEU A 12 167.87 -66.16 -103.39
N VAL A 13 168.84 -65.34 -103.81
CA VAL A 13 169.03 -63.98 -103.28
C VAL A 13 167.91 -63.04 -103.74
N GLU A 14 167.42 -63.21 -104.96
CA GLU A 14 166.28 -62.46 -105.49
C GLU A 14 164.98 -62.85 -104.76
N LEU A 15 164.73 -64.15 -104.57
CA LEU A 15 163.62 -64.65 -103.76
C LEU A 15 163.69 -64.17 -102.30
N MET A 16 164.89 -64.12 -101.69
CA MET A 16 165.06 -63.56 -100.34
C MET A 16 164.69 -62.07 -100.29
N LYS A 17 165.04 -61.28 -101.32
CA LYS A 17 164.64 -59.86 -101.41
C LYS A 17 163.14 -59.69 -101.66
N GLU A 18 162.52 -60.53 -102.48
CA GLU A 18 161.06 -60.53 -102.67
C GLU A 18 160.34 -60.90 -101.37
N ILE A 19 160.83 -61.89 -100.63
CA ILE A 19 160.30 -62.27 -99.32
C ILE A 19 160.49 -61.13 -98.30
N GLU A 20 161.66 -60.48 -98.27
CA GLU A 20 161.91 -59.35 -97.35
C GLU A 20 161.07 -58.12 -97.70
N LEU A 21 160.92 -57.80 -98.99
CA LEU A 21 160.05 -56.71 -99.46
C LEU A 21 158.57 -57.02 -99.16
N SER A 22 158.13 -58.24 -99.45
CA SER A 22 156.77 -58.72 -99.16
C SER A 22 156.48 -58.67 -97.67
N ASN A 23 157.36 -59.22 -96.82
CA ASN A 23 157.25 -59.17 -95.36
C ASN A 23 157.21 -57.73 -94.85
N LYS A 24 158.02 -56.82 -95.42
CA LYS A 24 158.02 -55.40 -95.04
C LYS A 24 156.72 -54.69 -95.46
N THR A 25 156.15 -55.02 -96.62
CA THR A 25 154.86 -54.51 -97.08
C THR A 25 153.69 -55.06 -96.24
N VAL A 26 153.73 -56.35 -95.88
CA VAL A 26 152.76 -56.98 -94.97
C VAL A 26 152.86 -56.37 -93.58
N LEU A 27 154.07 -56.17 -93.04
CA LEU A 27 154.27 -55.56 -91.73
C LEU A 27 153.82 -54.09 -91.69
N ALA A 28 154.06 -53.32 -92.74
CA ALA A 28 153.50 -51.96 -92.87
C ALA A 28 151.96 -51.98 -92.93
N SER A 29 151.38 -52.88 -93.73
CA SER A 29 149.93 -53.07 -93.82
C SER A 29 149.31 -53.48 -92.47
N LEU A 30 149.99 -54.34 -91.69
CA LEU A 30 149.57 -54.73 -90.35
C LEU A 30 149.67 -53.55 -89.36
N ILE A 31 150.72 -52.73 -89.42
CA ILE A 31 150.86 -51.53 -88.57
C ILE A 31 149.79 -50.48 -88.90
N ASP A 32 149.44 -50.29 -90.17
CA ASP A 32 148.37 -49.38 -90.57
C ASP A 32 146.98 -49.96 -90.24
N GLN A 33 146.79 -51.29 -90.32
CA GLN A 33 145.59 -51.95 -89.80
C GLN A 33 145.47 -51.83 -88.28
N GLU A 34 146.55 -52.00 -87.52
CA GLU A 34 146.57 -51.84 -86.07
C GLU A 34 146.29 -50.38 -85.65
N ARG A 35 146.81 -49.40 -86.39
CA ARG A 35 146.42 -47.99 -86.22
C ARG A 35 144.93 -47.79 -86.48
N VAL A 36 144.40 -48.25 -87.61
CA VAL A 36 142.97 -48.12 -87.94
C VAL A 36 142.06 -48.89 -86.98
N LEU A 37 142.52 -50.00 -86.38
CA LEU A 37 141.82 -50.71 -85.32
C LEU A 37 141.80 -49.90 -84.02
N LYS A 38 142.93 -49.27 -83.65
CA LYS A 38 143.02 -48.39 -82.49
C LYS A 38 142.20 -47.11 -82.64
N ASP A 39 142.22 -46.47 -83.81
CA ASP A 39 141.40 -45.31 -84.14
C ASP A 39 139.90 -45.66 -84.03
N LYS A 40 139.52 -46.89 -84.40
CA LYS A 40 138.15 -47.42 -84.21
C LYS A 40 137.83 -47.76 -82.76
N GLU A 41 138.78 -48.30 -81.99
CA GLU A 41 138.63 -48.58 -80.56
C GLU A 41 138.38 -47.26 -79.79
N GLU A 42 139.16 -46.21 -80.09
CA GLU A 42 138.99 -44.87 -79.51
C GLU A 42 137.67 -44.22 -79.94
N ALA A 43 137.26 -44.36 -81.21
CA ALA A 43 135.96 -43.88 -81.68
C ALA A 43 134.77 -44.64 -81.07
N VAL A 44 134.88 -45.96 -80.91
CA VAL A 44 133.87 -46.78 -80.22
C VAL A 44 133.82 -46.42 -78.73
N LYS A 45 134.96 -46.16 -78.09
CA LYS A 45 135.00 -45.74 -76.69
C LYS A 45 134.38 -44.36 -76.49
N SER A 46 134.68 -43.40 -77.37
CA SER A 46 134.04 -42.08 -77.37
C SER A 46 132.51 -42.19 -77.56
N LEU A 47 132.04 -43.12 -78.40
CA LEU A 47 130.61 -43.39 -78.58
C LEU A 47 129.99 -44.07 -77.36
N GLU A 48 130.66 -45.02 -76.72
CA GLU A 48 130.24 -45.66 -75.46
C GLU A 48 130.10 -44.64 -74.34
N ASP A 49 131.07 -43.75 -74.17
CA ASP A 49 131.06 -42.71 -73.15
C ASP A 49 129.97 -41.66 -73.43
N SER A 50 129.76 -41.29 -74.69
CA SER A 50 128.68 -40.41 -75.13
C SER A 50 127.29 -41.00 -74.88
N LEU A 51 127.07 -42.28 -75.23
CA LEU A 51 125.81 -42.98 -74.97
C LEU A 51 125.57 -43.16 -73.47
N THR A 52 126.62 -43.48 -72.70
CA THR A 52 126.56 -43.58 -71.24
C THR A 52 126.16 -42.25 -70.60
N MET A 53 126.66 -41.12 -71.13
CA MET A 53 126.26 -39.78 -70.71
C MET A 53 124.79 -39.47 -71.11
N GLU A 54 124.35 -39.86 -72.31
CA GLU A 54 122.96 -39.68 -72.76
C GLU A 54 121.96 -40.50 -71.92
N PHE A 55 122.28 -41.76 -71.61
CA PHE A 55 121.47 -42.58 -70.72
C PHE A 55 121.44 -42.00 -69.30
N SER A 56 122.59 -41.61 -68.75
CA SER A 56 122.66 -40.95 -67.43
C SER A 56 121.80 -39.67 -67.39
N ALA A 57 121.83 -38.85 -68.44
CA ALA A 57 121.02 -37.64 -68.54
C ALA A 57 119.51 -37.95 -68.56
N LYS A 58 119.08 -39.00 -69.27
CA LYS A 58 117.69 -39.46 -69.29
C LYS A 58 117.23 -40.08 -67.97
N ASP A 59 118.11 -40.79 -67.27
CA ASP A 59 117.83 -41.29 -65.93
C ASP A 59 117.63 -40.13 -64.94
N PHE A 60 118.42 -39.05 -65.03
CA PHE A 60 118.19 -37.82 -64.27
C PHE A 60 116.90 -37.09 -64.68
N GLU A 61 116.59 -36.97 -65.97
CA GLU A 61 115.34 -36.36 -66.46
C GLU A 61 114.11 -37.14 -65.97
N SER A 62 114.16 -38.48 -66.03
CA SER A 62 113.14 -39.39 -65.51
C SER A 62 112.96 -39.25 -63.99
N LEU A 63 114.06 -39.15 -63.23
CA LEU A 63 114.03 -38.94 -61.79
C LEU A 63 113.43 -37.58 -61.41
N ILE A 64 113.80 -36.51 -62.13
CA ILE A 64 113.24 -35.16 -61.95
C ILE A 64 111.73 -35.17 -62.23
N LEU A 65 111.31 -35.75 -63.36
CA LEU A 65 109.89 -35.83 -63.72
C LEU A 65 109.08 -36.68 -62.73
N SER A 66 109.67 -37.76 -62.20
CA SER A 66 109.05 -38.56 -61.14
C SER A 66 108.89 -37.76 -59.84
N SER A 67 109.91 -36.96 -59.46
CA SER A 67 109.83 -36.07 -58.28
C SER A 67 108.75 -35.00 -58.46
N GLU A 68 108.69 -34.34 -59.62
CA GLU A 68 107.63 -33.37 -59.94
C GLU A 68 106.23 -33.99 -59.90
N LEU A 69 106.07 -35.24 -60.38
CA LEU A 69 104.78 -35.94 -60.34
C LEU A 69 104.39 -36.34 -58.92
N GLU A 70 105.33 -36.74 -58.06
CA GLU A 70 105.09 -37.02 -56.66
C GLU A 70 104.70 -35.74 -55.89
N GLU A 71 105.46 -34.64 -56.06
CA GLU A 71 105.14 -33.33 -55.49
C GLU A 71 103.74 -32.82 -55.92
N ARG A 72 103.41 -32.92 -57.21
CA ARG A 72 102.07 -32.57 -57.73
C ARG A 72 100.98 -33.46 -57.14
N THR A 73 101.24 -34.75 -56.94
CA THR A 73 100.28 -35.69 -56.34
C THR A 73 100.02 -35.36 -54.86
N ILE A 74 101.06 -34.98 -54.12
CA ILE A 74 100.95 -34.48 -52.75
C ILE A 74 100.14 -33.17 -52.73
N LEU A 75 100.43 -32.22 -53.63
CA LEU A 75 99.71 -30.95 -53.74
C LEU A 75 98.23 -31.14 -54.07
N ILE A 76 97.88 -32.04 -55.00
CA ILE A 76 96.49 -32.38 -55.32
C ILE A 76 95.81 -32.97 -54.08
N SER A 77 96.45 -33.92 -53.40
CA SER A 77 95.93 -34.54 -52.17
C SER A 77 95.74 -33.54 -51.02
N GLU A 78 96.54 -32.47 -50.98
CA GLU A 78 96.34 -31.35 -50.07
C GLU A 78 95.14 -30.47 -50.46
N LEU A 79 95.01 -30.16 -51.74
CA LEU A 79 93.95 -29.31 -52.27
C LEU A 79 92.57 -29.99 -52.16
N GLU A 80 92.48 -31.29 -52.42
CA GLU A 80 91.27 -32.09 -52.19
C GLU A 80 90.87 -32.09 -50.71
N ARG A 81 91.84 -32.27 -49.80
CA ARG A 81 91.62 -32.25 -48.34
C ARG A 81 91.15 -30.87 -47.87
N LYS A 82 91.77 -29.79 -48.36
CA LYS A 82 91.38 -28.40 -48.09
C LYS A 82 89.98 -28.09 -48.64
N ASN A 83 89.68 -28.49 -49.88
CA ASN A 83 88.39 -28.32 -50.52
C ASN A 83 87.26 -29.07 -49.78
N LYS A 84 87.50 -30.33 -49.38
CA LYS A 84 86.58 -31.09 -48.54
C LYS A 84 86.32 -30.37 -47.21
N HIS A 85 87.37 -29.92 -46.54
CA HIS A 85 87.24 -29.19 -45.27
C HIS A 85 86.43 -27.89 -45.44
N PHE A 86 86.68 -27.09 -46.49
CA PHE A 86 85.90 -25.89 -46.79
C PHE A 86 84.44 -26.22 -47.10
N TYR A 87 84.14 -27.32 -47.78
CA TYR A 87 82.76 -27.77 -48.02
C TYR A 87 82.06 -28.18 -46.71
N GLU A 88 82.73 -28.91 -45.83
CA GLU A 88 82.22 -29.31 -44.52
C GLU A 88 81.94 -28.09 -43.62
N VAL A 89 82.82 -27.08 -43.64
CA VAL A 89 82.63 -25.79 -42.95
C VAL A 89 81.47 -24.99 -43.57
N ALA A 90 81.36 -24.94 -44.90
CA ALA A 90 80.29 -24.21 -45.60
C ALA A 90 78.91 -24.81 -45.33
N GLU A 91 78.76 -26.14 -45.37
CA GLU A 91 77.50 -26.81 -44.96
C GLU A 91 77.27 -26.74 -43.43
N GLY A 92 78.33 -26.53 -42.63
CA GLY A 92 78.24 -26.14 -41.23
C GLY A 92 77.54 -24.78 -41.07
N LEU A 93 78.18 -23.72 -41.54
CA LEU A 93 77.69 -22.33 -41.49
C LEU A 93 76.30 -22.18 -42.12
N LYS A 94 76.02 -22.88 -43.22
CA LYS A 94 74.70 -22.91 -43.86
C LYS A 94 73.60 -23.47 -42.95
N ARG A 95 73.89 -24.51 -42.15
CA ARG A 95 72.93 -25.04 -41.17
C ARG A 95 72.74 -24.09 -39.99
N GLU A 96 73.83 -23.51 -39.49
CA GLU A 96 73.83 -22.50 -38.43
C GLU A 96 72.93 -21.32 -38.83
N ILE A 97 73.19 -20.70 -39.99
CA ILE A 97 72.35 -19.63 -40.58
C ILE A 97 70.89 -20.06 -40.75
N ILE A 98 70.59 -21.30 -41.14
CA ILE A 98 69.21 -21.78 -41.25
C ILE A 98 68.53 -21.92 -39.88
N PHE A 99 69.24 -22.42 -38.86
CA PHE A 99 68.71 -22.54 -37.50
C PHE A 99 68.52 -21.17 -36.85
N ASP A 100 69.48 -20.24 -36.98
CA ASP A 100 69.37 -18.88 -36.43
C ASP A 100 68.19 -18.12 -37.04
N ASN A 101 68.02 -18.17 -38.37
CA ASN A 101 66.87 -17.56 -39.04
C ASN A 101 65.53 -18.22 -38.62
N LEU A 102 65.52 -19.53 -38.37
CA LEU A 102 64.33 -20.24 -37.90
C LEU A 102 64.00 -19.88 -36.44
N ASP A 103 64.99 -19.76 -35.57
CA ASP A 103 64.80 -19.38 -34.16
C ASP A 103 64.30 -17.94 -34.03
N VAL A 104 64.86 -17.01 -34.82
CA VAL A 104 64.36 -15.62 -34.92
C VAL A 104 62.92 -15.59 -35.45
N ALA A 105 62.60 -16.37 -36.50
CA ALA A 105 61.25 -16.41 -37.07
C ALA A 105 60.21 -17.03 -36.11
N LEU A 106 60.57 -18.11 -35.40
CA LEU A 106 59.73 -18.74 -34.39
C LEU A 106 59.52 -17.79 -33.19
N THR A 107 60.58 -17.16 -32.70
CA THR A 107 60.51 -16.19 -31.60
C THR A 107 59.64 -14.98 -31.97
N ALA A 108 59.75 -14.48 -33.20
CA ALA A 108 58.88 -13.40 -33.70
C ALA A 108 57.41 -13.83 -33.80
N SER A 109 57.13 -15.04 -34.29
CA SER A 109 55.76 -15.59 -34.33
C SER A 109 55.16 -15.73 -32.93
N ILE A 110 55.90 -16.34 -32.00
CA ILE A 110 55.45 -16.55 -30.61
C ILE A 110 55.21 -15.20 -29.91
N LEU A 111 56.05 -14.20 -30.17
CA LEU A 111 55.87 -12.85 -29.62
C LEU A 111 54.62 -12.19 -30.18
N HIS A 112 54.33 -12.32 -31.47
CA HIS A 112 53.12 -11.78 -32.09
C HIS A 112 51.84 -12.50 -31.60
N ASP A 113 51.87 -13.83 -31.50
CA ASP A 113 50.77 -14.61 -30.93
C ASP A 113 50.45 -14.16 -29.49
N LYS A 114 51.51 -13.85 -28.70
CA LYS A 114 51.37 -13.32 -27.34
C LYS A 114 50.93 -11.86 -27.27
N GLU A 115 51.31 -11.02 -28.24
CA GLU A 115 50.84 -9.64 -28.37
C GLU A 115 49.33 -9.58 -28.65
N VAL A 116 48.83 -10.47 -29.52
CA VAL A 116 47.40 -10.66 -29.80
C VAL A 116 46.66 -11.21 -28.57
N GLU A 117 47.19 -12.24 -27.90
CA GLU A 117 46.61 -12.79 -26.66
C GLU A 117 46.50 -11.72 -25.56
N VAL A 118 47.53 -10.89 -25.37
CA VAL A 118 47.52 -9.78 -24.40
C VAL A 118 46.52 -8.69 -24.78
N SER A 119 46.38 -8.37 -26.07
CA SER A 119 45.41 -7.38 -26.55
C SER A 119 43.97 -7.83 -26.28
N ASN A 120 43.64 -9.09 -26.60
CA ASN A 120 42.32 -9.66 -26.33
C ASN A 120 42.01 -9.69 -24.82
N LEU A 121 42.98 -10.09 -23.99
CA LEU A 121 42.81 -10.10 -22.53
C LEU A 121 42.68 -8.70 -21.92
N GLN A 122 43.28 -7.67 -22.54
CA GLN A 122 43.08 -6.27 -22.14
C GLN A 122 41.66 -5.78 -22.48
N GLU A 123 41.11 -6.20 -23.63
CA GLU A 123 39.73 -5.89 -24.02
C GLU A 123 38.72 -6.59 -23.08
N GLU A 124 38.88 -7.89 -22.81
CA GLU A 124 38.04 -8.64 -21.85
C GLU A 124 38.06 -8.01 -20.45
N VAL A 125 39.24 -7.59 -19.96
CA VAL A 125 39.38 -6.93 -18.65
C VAL A 125 38.75 -5.52 -18.65
N ALA A 126 38.81 -4.78 -19.75
CA ALA A 126 38.14 -3.49 -19.88
C ALA A 126 36.61 -3.64 -19.91
N GLU A 127 36.09 -4.62 -20.65
CA GLU A 127 34.67 -4.95 -20.73
C GLU A 127 34.11 -5.40 -19.37
N ALA A 128 34.82 -6.32 -18.69
CA ALA A 128 34.48 -6.73 -17.32
C ALA A 128 34.52 -5.56 -16.33
N GLY A 129 35.46 -4.63 -16.50
CA GLY A 129 35.55 -3.38 -15.74
C GLY A 129 34.35 -2.45 -15.96
N ARG A 130 33.90 -2.26 -17.22
CA ARG A 130 32.68 -1.50 -17.55
C ARG A 130 31.46 -2.14 -16.88
N LYS A 131 31.28 -3.45 -17.03
CA LYS A 131 30.17 -4.21 -16.44
C LYS A 131 30.14 -4.15 -14.91
N GLN A 132 31.30 -4.20 -14.26
CA GLN A 132 31.39 -3.99 -12.80
C GLN A 132 30.98 -2.57 -12.38
N GLN A 133 31.33 -1.54 -13.15
CA GLN A 133 30.92 -0.16 -12.87
C GLN A 133 29.42 0.06 -13.08
N ASN A 134 28.84 -0.54 -14.13
CA ASN A 134 27.40 -0.50 -14.41
C ASN A 134 26.60 -1.13 -13.25
N LEU A 135 26.99 -2.33 -12.79
CA LEU A 135 26.35 -3.00 -11.63
C LEU A 135 26.50 -2.20 -10.32
N LEU A 136 27.62 -1.50 -10.12
CA LEU A 136 27.80 -0.62 -8.95
C LEU A 136 26.89 0.63 -9.01
N ALA A 137 26.63 1.17 -10.20
CA ALA A 137 25.69 2.26 -10.39
C ALA A 137 24.24 1.81 -10.11
N GLU A 138 23.84 0.63 -10.62
CA GLU A 138 22.53 0.02 -10.32
C GLU A 138 22.32 -0.22 -8.81
N LEU A 139 23.34 -0.76 -8.12
CA LEU A 139 23.31 -0.93 -6.66
C LEU A 139 23.09 0.40 -5.92
N SER A 140 23.77 1.48 -6.34
CA SER A 140 23.58 2.81 -5.73
C SER A 140 22.16 3.37 -5.97
N VAL A 141 21.56 3.09 -7.13
CA VAL A 141 20.15 3.43 -7.41
C VAL A 141 19.20 2.61 -6.55
N MET A 142 19.47 1.32 -6.34
CA MET A 142 18.68 0.46 -5.45
C MET A 142 18.76 0.91 -3.98
N ASP A 143 19.93 1.27 -3.45
CA ASP A 143 20.06 1.82 -2.09
C ASP A 143 19.25 3.12 -1.91
N SER A 144 19.27 4.00 -2.92
CA SER A 144 18.44 5.21 -2.98
C SER A 144 16.93 4.89 -2.98
N MET A 145 16.52 3.83 -3.68
CA MET A 145 15.13 3.35 -3.67
C MET A 145 14.74 2.74 -2.31
N ILE A 146 15.60 1.93 -1.70
CA ILE A 146 15.40 1.35 -0.36
C ILE A 146 15.23 2.46 0.69
N ALA A 147 16.05 3.52 0.64
CA ALA A 147 15.93 4.68 1.53
C ALA A 147 14.58 5.41 1.38
N LYS A 148 14.07 5.56 0.15
CA LYS A 148 12.74 6.13 -0.13
C LYS A 148 11.59 5.22 0.35
N VAL A 149 11.72 3.91 0.19
CA VAL A 149 10.74 2.93 0.71
C VAL A 149 10.72 2.97 2.24
N HIS A 150 11.89 3.05 2.90
CA HIS A 150 11.98 3.13 4.34
C HIS A 150 11.39 4.44 4.91
N SER A 151 11.63 5.59 4.27
CA SER A 151 11.01 6.85 4.71
C SER A 151 9.48 6.85 4.52
N ARG A 152 8.97 6.27 3.42
CA ARG A 152 7.52 6.08 3.20
C ARG A 152 6.90 5.10 4.20
N LYS A 153 7.62 4.03 4.57
CA LYS A 153 7.19 3.09 5.63
C LYS A 153 7.01 3.84 6.95
N ASN A 154 8.01 4.61 7.38
CA ASN A 154 8.00 5.29 8.67
C ASN A 154 6.93 6.38 8.74
N ALA A 155 6.58 6.99 7.60
CA ALA A 155 5.40 7.87 7.49
C ALA A 155 4.08 7.09 7.66
N LEU A 156 3.93 5.96 6.96
CA LEU A 156 2.72 5.13 7.05
C LEU A 156 2.51 4.54 8.46
N GLU A 157 3.57 4.13 9.16
CA GLU A 157 3.48 3.69 10.56
C GLU A 157 2.95 4.81 11.47
N LYS A 158 3.37 6.06 11.25
CA LYS A 158 2.84 7.22 11.97
C LYS A 158 1.36 7.47 11.65
N ASP A 159 0.98 7.39 10.38
CA ASP A 159 -0.43 7.58 9.95
C ASP A 159 -1.34 6.50 10.56
N VAL A 160 -0.87 5.26 10.66
CA VAL A 160 -1.55 4.16 11.36
C VAL A 160 -1.70 4.44 12.86
N CYS A 161 -0.69 4.98 13.53
CA CYS A 161 -0.81 5.42 14.94
C CYS A 161 -1.88 6.52 15.10
N SER A 162 -1.88 7.54 14.24
CA SER A 162 -2.89 8.62 14.29
C SER A 162 -4.31 8.14 13.96
N LEU A 163 -4.46 7.15 13.07
CA LEU A 163 -5.73 6.47 12.83
C LEU A 163 -6.21 5.66 14.04
N MET A 164 -5.30 5.02 14.77
CA MET A 164 -5.62 4.29 16.00
C MET A 164 -6.08 5.24 17.12
N GLU A 165 -5.40 6.38 17.30
CA GLU A 165 -5.83 7.45 18.21
C GLU A 165 -7.23 7.98 17.86
N ALA A 166 -7.48 8.26 16.58
CA ALA A 166 -8.80 8.69 16.10
C ALA A 166 -9.89 7.63 16.30
N SER A 167 -9.56 6.35 16.16
CA SER A 167 -10.47 5.22 16.43
C SER A 167 -10.85 5.14 17.90
N CYS A 168 -9.88 5.29 18.82
CA CYS A 168 -10.15 5.36 20.25
C CYS A 168 -11.07 6.53 20.61
N LEU A 169 -10.80 7.74 20.08
CA LEU A 169 -11.66 8.92 20.28
C LEU A 169 -13.08 8.71 19.73
N ASN A 170 -13.23 8.01 18.60
CA ASN A 170 -14.54 7.71 18.03
C ASN A 170 -15.35 6.76 18.91
N GLU A 171 -14.73 5.72 19.49
CA GLU A 171 -15.42 4.84 20.45
C GLU A 171 -15.76 5.58 21.77
N THR A 172 -14.95 6.54 22.22
CA THR A 172 -15.31 7.44 23.34
C THR A 172 -16.53 8.29 23.00
N LEU A 173 -16.53 8.99 21.86
CA LEU A 173 -17.67 9.82 21.42
C LEU A 173 -18.96 8.99 21.21
N LYS A 174 -18.83 7.75 20.76
CA LYS A 174 -19.93 6.78 20.60
C LYS A 174 -20.49 6.33 21.95
N HIS A 175 -19.66 6.21 22.98
CA HIS A 175 -20.09 5.95 24.36
C HIS A 175 -20.82 7.15 24.96
N GLU A 176 -20.24 8.36 24.87
CA GLU A 176 -20.86 9.62 25.31
C GLU A 176 -22.21 9.88 24.61
N LEU A 177 -22.31 9.58 23.31
CA LEU A 177 -23.55 9.66 22.54
C LEU A 177 -24.58 8.60 22.99
N GLY A 178 -24.13 7.47 23.55
CA GLY A 178 -24.98 6.48 24.21
C GLY A 178 -25.59 7.03 25.50
N GLU A 179 -24.75 7.53 26.40
CA GLU A 179 -25.17 8.15 27.67
C GLU A 179 -26.13 9.33 27.43
N LEU A 180 -25.84 10.19 26.43
CA LEU A 180 -26.68 11.33 26.09
C LEU A 180 -28.04 10.89 25.49
N LYS A 181 -28.11 9.75 24.78
CA LYS A 181 -29.40 9.17 24.34
C LYS A 181 -30.20 8.63 25.53
N GLU A 182 -29.55 7.94 26.47
CA GLU A 182 -30.21 7.43 27.67
C GLU A 182 -30.72 8.56 28.57
N GLY A 183 -29.88 9.57 28.84
CA GLY A 183 -30.29 10.78 29.56
C GLY A 183 -31.44 11.53 28.87
N LYS A 184 -31.46 11.59 27.53
CA LYS A 184 -32.60 12.12 26.77
C LYS A 184 -33.87 11.30 26.97
N ILE A 185 -33.79 9.96 27.00
CA ILE A 185 -34.95 9.10 27.26
C ILE A 185 -35.50 9.38 28.66
N VAL A 186 -34.64 9.38 29.69
CA VAL A 186 -35.04 9.69 31.08
C VAL A 186 -35.71 11.05 31.19
N LEU A 187 -35.14 12.11 30.60
CA LEU A 187 -35.74 13.44 30.58
C LEU A 187 -37.08 13.48 29.82
N THR A 188 -37.21 12.73 28.73
CA THR A 188 -38.47 12.64 27.97
C THR A 188 -39.58 12.00 28.80
N THR A 189 -39.28 10.91 29.52
CA THR A 189 -40.21 10.26 30.45
C THR A 189 -40.61 11.20 31.59
N GLN A 190 -39.66 11.94 32.18
CA GLN A 190 -39.96 12.93 33.23
C GLN A 190 -40.86 14.07 32.71
N VAL A 191 -40.66 14.54 31.49
CA VAL A 191 -41.52 15.56 30.85
C VAL A 191 -42.93 15.01 30.60
N GLN A 192 -43.07 13.76 30.15
CA GLN A 192 -44.38 13.12 30.00
C GLN A 192 -45.10 12.93 31.35
N GLU A 193 -44.38 12.49 32.39
CA GLU A 193 -44.93 12.43 33.75
C GLU A 193 -45.43 13.79 34.24
N LEU A 194 -44.62 14.84 34.09
CA LEU A 194 -44.98 16.21 34.49
C LEU A 194 -46.16 16.75 33.66
N GLY A 195 -46.25 16.41 32.38
CA GLY A 195 -47.42 16.68 31.54
C GLY A 195 -48.69 16.05 32.15
N SER A 196 -48.66 14.76 32.45
CA SER A 196 -49.81 14.04 33.05
C SER A 196 -50.19 14.54 34.45
N LYS A 197 -49.22 15.08 35.22
CA LYS A 197 -49.44 15.69 36.54
C LYS A 197 -50.11 17.06 36.38
N ASN A 198 -49.65 17.88 35.42
CA ASN A 198 -50.26 19.17 35.11
C ASN A 198 -51.68 19.03 34.54
N GLU A 199 -51.94 18.03 33.70
CA GLU A 199 -53.27 17.74 33.14
C GLU A 199 -54.27 17.36 34.24
N LYS A 200 -53.88 16.49 35.18
CA LYS A 200 -54.68 16.15 36.37
C LYS A 200 -54.93 17.35 37.29
N LEU A 201 -53.92 18.22 37.48
CA LEU A 201 -54.08 19.46 38.25
C LEU A 201 -55.02 20.45 37.55
N LEU A 202 -55.02 20.51 36.22
CA LEU A 202 -55.94 21.32 35.43
C LEU A 202 -57.40 20.80 35.55
N GLU A 203 -57.60 19.48 35.47
CA GLU A 203 -58.90 18.86 35.75
C GLU A 203 -59.39 19.18 37.18
N GLU A 204 -58.51 19.07 38.18
CA GLU A 204 -58.85 19.43 39.57
C GLU A 204 -59.22 20.91 39.72
N LEU A 205 -58.51 21.80 39.02
CA LEU A 205 -58.80 23.23 39.01
C LEU A 205 -60.18 23.49 38.41
N GLN A 206 -60.47 22.94 37.22
CA GLN A 206 -61.78 23.06 36.57
C GLN A 206 -62.93 22.51 37.42
N LYS A 207 -62.71 21.40 38.14
CA LYS A 207 -63.69 20.85 39.09
C LYS A 207 -63.91 21.78 40.30
N LYS A 208 -62.85 22.43 40.80
CA LYS A 208 -62.93 23.42 41.87
C LYS A 208 -63.60 24.72 41.42
N ASP A 209 -63.29 25.23 40.23
CA ASP A 209 -63.93 26.41 39.64
C ASP A 209 -65.43 26.16 39.39
N SER A 210 -65.80 24.99 38.85
CA SER A 210 -67.20 24.60 38.67
C SER A 210 -67.97 24.52 39.99
N ALA A 211 -67.32 24.04 41.06
CA ALA A 211 -67.89 24.02 42.41
C ALA A 211 -67.96 25.43 43.03
N LEU A 212 -66.99 26.30 42.74
CA LEU A 212 -66.96 27.69 43.18
C LEU A 212 -68.08 28.50 42.52
N GLU A 213 -68.31 28.33 41.22
CA GLU A 213 -69.38 29.00 40.46
C GLU A 213 -70.78 28.54 40.93
N SER A 214 -70.93 27.25 41.22
CA SER A 214 -72.14 26.70 41.86
C SER A 214 -72.36 27.27 43.27
N SER A 215 -71.28 27.42 44.06
CA SER A 215 -71.33 28.07 45.38
C SER A 215 -71.67 29.56 45.28
N SER A 216 -71.07 30.27 44.31
CA SER A 216 -71.33 31.68 44.01
C SER A 216 -72.80 31.91 43.63
N SER A 217 -73.32 31.08 42.72
CA SER A 217 -74.74 31.07 42.33
C SER A 217 -75.66 30.83 43.53
N ARG A 218 -75.31 29.90 44.43
CA ARG A 218 -76.05 29.65 45.66
C ARG A 218 -75.98 30.82 46.66
N ILE A 219 -74.83 31.48 46.79
CA ILE A 219 -74.66 32.67 47.62
C ILE A 219 -75.52 33.81 47.08
N PHE A 220 -75.57 34.04 45.77
CA PHE A 220 -76.43 35.05 45.13
C PHE A 220 -77.92 34.79 45.41
N VAL A 221 -78.39 33.53 45.34
CA VAL A 221 -79.77 33.17 45.70
C VAL A 221 -80.05 33.42 47.19
N LEU A 222 -79.11 33.11 48.08
CA LEU A 222 -79.24 33.38 49.52
C LEU A 222 -79.23 34.89 49.83
N ASP A 223 -78.44 35.68 49.11
CA ASP A 223 -78.39 37.14 49.25
C ASP A 223 -79.70 37.80 48.80
N GLN A 224 -80.27 37.34 47.67
CA GLN A 224 -81.61 37.73 47.23
C GLN A 224 -82.69 37.37 48.27
N GLN A 225 -82.61 36.19 48.90
CA GLN A 225 -83.52 35.79 49.98
C GLN A 225 -83.35 36.66 51.23
N ASN A 226 -82.10 36.97 51.63
CA ASN A 226 -81.83 37.89 52.73
C ASN A 226 -82.40 39.28 52.45
N GLN A 227 -82.25 39.80 51.23
CA GLN A 227 -82.78 41.09 50.82
C GLN A 227 -84.33 41.11 50.84
N MET A 228 -84.99 40.00 50.45
CA MET A 228 -86.45 39.86 50.62
C MET A 228 -86.86 39.87 52.09
N LEU A 229 -86.20 39.08 52.95
CA LEU A 229 -86.48 39.03 54.39
C LEU A 229 -86.21 40.38 55.09
N GLN A 230 -85.19 41.12 54.66
CA GLN A 230 -84.89 42.45 55.16
C GLN A 230 -85.99 43.46 54.78
N ASN A 231 -86.48 43.42 53.54
CA ASN A 231 -87.62 44.24 53.11
C ASN A 231 -88.91 43.89 53.89
N GLU A 232 -89.18 42.60 54.13
CA GLU A 232 -90.32 42.15 54.93
C GLU A 232 -90.18 42.59 56.40
N THR A 233 -88.96 42.53 56.95
CA THR A 233 -88.65 43.04 58.30
C THR A 233 -88.95 44.54 58.39
N CYS A 234 -88.52 45.36 57.43
CA CYS A 234 -88.83 46.79 57.42
C CYS A 234 -90.35 47.09 57.28
N LEU A 235 -91.10 46.26 56.56
CA LEU A 235 -92.57 46.37 56.48
C LEU A 235 -93.24 46.01 57.81
N LEU A 236 -92.73 45.00 58.51
CA LEU A 236 -93.20 44.58 59.84
C LEU A 236 -92.83 45.60 60.92
N GLU A 237 -91.62 46.18 60.90
CA GLU A 237 -91.23 47.30 61.76
C GLU A 237 -92.15 48.51 61.54
N ALA A 238 -92.40 48.88 60.29
CA ALA A 238 -93.33 49.97 59.97
C ALA A 238 -94.78 49.68 60.41
N ALA A 239 -95.20 48.40 60.43
CA ALA A 239 -96.49 47.99 60.98
C ALA A 239 -96.51 48.04 62.52
N SER A 240 -95.43 47.61 63.17
CA SER A 240 -95.23 47.67 64.61
C SER A 240 -95.26 49.11 65.12
N CYS A 241 -94.55 50.03 64.45
CA CYS A 241 -94.60 51.47 64.78
C CYS A 241 -96.00 52.08 64.61
N ARG A 242 -96.80 51.64 63.63
CA ARG A 242 -98.21 52.07 63.51
C ARG A 242 -99.05 51.56 64.67
N LEU A 243 -98.93 50.28 65.02
CA LEU A 243 -99.64 49.68 66.16
C LEU A 243 -99.23 50.29 67.51
N GLN A 244 -97.94 50.64 67.67
CA GLN A 244 -97.44 51.35 68.85
C GLN A 244 -98.09 52.74 68.98
N ASN A 245 -98.15 53.50 67.89
CA ASN A 245 -98.84 54.80 67.87
C ASN A 245 -100.34 54.67 68.17
N ASP A 246 -101.02 53.65 67.63
CA ASP A 246 -102.43 53.38 67.92
C ASP A 246 -102.65 52.98 69.39
N MET A 247 -101.75 52.17 69.97
CA MET A 247 -101.77 51.85 71.40
C MET A 247 -101.55 53.11 72.25
N GLU A 248 -100.62 53.99 71.89
CA GLU A 248 -100.38 55.25 72.62
C GLU A 248 -101.57 56.21 72.53
N MET A 249 -102.27 56.26 71.39
CA MET A 249 -103.55 56.99 71.28
C MET A 249 -104.65 56.38 72.16
N LYS A 250 -104.75 55.04 72.22
CA LYS A 250 -105.75 54.36 73.07
C LYS A 250 -105.43 54.48 74.56
N GLU A 251 -104.15 54.43 74.94
CA GLU A 251 -103.64 54.72 76.26
C GLU A 251 -103.97 56.18 76.68
N ALA A 252 -103.87 57.14 75.76
CA ALA A 252 -104.29 58.53 75.99
C ALA A 252 -105.82 58.68 76.14
N GLU A 253 -106.62 57.96 75.33
CA GLU A 253 -108.08 57.89 75.52
C GLU A 253 -108.45 57.29 76.88
N ILE A 254 -107.79 56.21 77.32
CA ILE A 254 -108.00 55.56 78.63
C ILE A 254 -107.62 56.53 79.77
N LYS A 255 -106.50 57.25 79.66
CA LYS A 255 -106.13 58.30 80.62
C LYS A 255 -107.19 59.40 80.71
N LYS A 256 -107.73 59.86 79.57
CA LYS A 256 -108.83 60.83 79.50
C LYS A 256 -110.13 60.29 80.12
N MET A 257 -110.46 59.02 79.88
CA MET A 257 -111.60 58.33 80.48
C MET A 257 -111.45 58.16 81.99
N ASN A 258 -110.24 57.92 82.50
CA ASN A 258 -109.96 57.88 83.93
C ASN A 258 -110.06 59.27 84.60
N CYS A 259 -109.72 60.36 83.89
CA CYS A 259 -110.03 61.71 84.37
C CYS A 259 -111.54 61.96 84.48
N LEU A 260 -112.32 61.55 83.48
CA LEU A 260 -113.80 61.63 83.53
C LEU A 260 -114.38 60.75 84.65
N LYS A 261 -113.78 59.58 84.92
CA LYS A 261 -114.16 58.72 86.05
C LYS A 261 -113.98 59.41 87.40
N LYS A 262 -112.89 60.17 87.60
CA LYS A 262 -112.68 60.98 88.81
C LYS A 262 -113.75 62.07 88.97
N VAL A 263 -114.09 62.78 87.90
CA VAL A 263 -115.16 63.81 87.93
C VAL A 263 -116.52 63.17 88.29
N ILE A 264 -116.79 61.94 87.86
CA ILE A 264 -117.98 61.18 88.27
C ILE A 264 -117.91 60.78 89.75
N GLU A 265 -116.74 60.39 90.27
CA GLU A 265 -116.53 60.07 91.68
C GLU A 265 -116.66 61.31 92.59
N GLU A 266 -116.17 62.47 92.15
CA GLU A 266 -116.34 63.78 92.81
C GLU A 266 -117.83 64.18 92.86
N LEU A 267 -118.55 64.10 91.74
CA LEU A 267 -120.01 64.33 91.71
C LEU A 267 -120.80 63.32 92.57
N GLN A 268 -120.31 62.09 92.73
CA GLN A 268 -120.93 61.11 93.63
C GLN A 268 -120.70 61.44 95.12
N HIS A 269 -119.58 62.08 95.47
CA HIS A 269 -119.35 62.62 96.82
C HIS A 269 -120.30 63.78 97.13
N GLU A 270 -120.41 64.74 96.21
CA GLU A 270 -121.30 65.91 96.35
C GLU A 270 -122.78 65.48 96.48
N ILE A 271 -123.21 64.46 95.72
CA ILE A 271 -124.53 63.81 95.86
C ILE A 271 -124.70 63.08 97.21
N ALA A 272 -123.62 62.61 97.84
CA ALA A 272 -123.66 61.97 99.16
C ALA A 272 -123.78 63.01 100.29
N GLU A 273 -123.09 64.14 100.21
CA GLU A 273 -123.20 65.25 101.17
C GLU A 273 -124.60 65.87 101.13
N LEU A 274 -125.12 66.18 99.94
CA LEU A 274 -126.50 66.67 99.75
C LEU A 274 -127.57 65.66 100.23
N LYS A 275 -127.26 64.35 100.24
CA LYS A 275 -128.12 63.34 100.88
C LYS A 275 -128.04 63.37 102.41
N GLY A 276 -126.88 63.69 102.97
CA GLY A 276 -126.67 63.85 104.41
C GLY A 276 -127.51 65.00 104.98
N GLU A 277 -127.39 66.19 104.38
CA GLU A 277 -128.18 67.38 104.76
C GLU A 277 -129.69 67.10 104.68
N ARG A 278 -130.14 66.43 103.61
CA ARG A 278 -131.54 66.06 103.42
C ARG A 278 -132.07 65.10 104.50
N CYS A 279 -131.24 64.24 105.06
CA CYS A 279 -131.63 63.37 106.18
C CYS A 279 -131.81 64.15 107.49
N GLN A 280 -131.04 65.22 107.70
CA GLN A 280 -131.10 66.01 108.93
C GLN A 280 -132.38 66.87 109.01
N ILE A 281 -132.89 67.33 107.87
CA ILE A 281 -134.18 68.03 107.76
C ILE A 281 -135.38 67.08 107.97
N PHE A 282 -135.24 65.79 107.64
CA PHE A 282 -136.36 64.84 107.72
C PHE A 282 -136.80 64.55 109.17
N SER A 283 -135.88 64.57 110.14
CA SER A 283 -136.17 64.35 111.56
C SER A 283 -137.00 65.45 112.22
N GLU A 284 -137.16 66.63 111.59
CA GLU A 284 -138.01 67.71 112.10
C GLU A 284 -139.47 67.63 111.61
N LEU A 285 -139.76 66.76 110.63
CA LEU A 285 -141.11 66.57 110.06
C LEU A 285 -141.89 65.39 110.67
N GLU A 286 -141.26 64.62 111.56
CA GLU A 286 -141.78 63.41 112.25
C GLU A 286 -142.99 63.67 113.19
N VAL A 287 -143.47 64.91 113.29
CA VAL A 287 -144.48 65.35 114.29
C VAL A 287 -145.87 65.62 113.69
N LYS A 288 -146.07 65.49 112.36
CA LYS A 288 -147.23 66.13 111.71
C LYS A 288 -148.07 65.37 110.66
N LYS A 289 -147.90 64.06 110.40
CA LYS A 289 -148.76 63.37 109.41
C LYS A 289 -149.03 61.87 109.61
N GLU A 290 -149.87 61.55 110.59
CA GLU A 290 -150.40 60.19 110.83
C GLU A 290 -151.53 59.77 109.85
N GLU A 291 -151.36 59.95 108.53
CA GLU A 291 -152.43 59.67 107.53
C GLU A 291 -151.95 58.99 106.22
N ILE A 292 -152.58 57.85 105.89
CA ILE A 292 -152.80 57.25 104.54
C ILE A 292 -151.65 56.41 103.89
N GLU A 293 -151.45 55.18 104.40
CA GLU A 293 -151.90 53.89 103.80
C GLU A 293 -151.49 53.37 102.37
N ARG A 294 -150.55 52.39 102.34
CA ARG A 294 -150.49 51.03 101.65
C ARG A 294 -150.54 50.78 100.09
N ILE A 295 -150.13 49.53 99.70
CA ILE A 295 -150.42 48.69 98.46
C ILE A 295 -149.53 48.92 97.18
N ASN A 296 -149.09 47.98 96.31
CA ASN A 296 -148.98 46.47 96.21
C ASN A 296 -147.89 45.99 95.17
N VAL A 297 -147.88 44.72 94.67
CA VAL A 297 -146.72 44.04 93.95
C VAL A 297 -147.10 42.88 92.96
N LEU A 298 -146.13 42.35 92.16
CA LEU A 298 -146.10 41.15 91.23
C LEU A 298 -146.68 41.33 89.79
N ALA A 299 -146.49 40.47 88.75
CA ALA A 299 -146.03 39.05 88.59
C ALA A 299 -145.21 38.75 87.27
N ALA A 300 -145.15 37.49 86.74
CA ALA A 300 -144.27 37.01 85.64
C ALA A 300 -144.78 35.79 84.78
N GLU A 301 -143.96 35.31 83.79
CA GLU A 301 -143.78 33.90 83.27
C GLU A 301 -144.28 33.39 81.85
N ASN A 302 -143.40 32.64 81.12
CA ASN A 302 -143.57 31.60 80.03
C ASN A 302 -144.19 31.99 78.62
N THR A 303 -144.19 31.21 77.49
CA THR A 303 -143.89 29.79 77.12
C THR A 303 -143.53 29.52 75.61
N PHE A 304 -142.69 28.48 75.31
CA PHE A 304 -142.57 27.48 74.17
C PHE A 304 -143.15 27.64 72.71
N LEU A 305 -142.47 27.11 71.64
CA LEU A 305 -143.02 26.28 70.50
C LEU A 305 -142.07 25.96 69.26
N ARG A 306 -142.07 24.69 68.76
CA ARG A 306 -141.90 24.11 67.36
C ARG A 306 -140.72 24.47 66.39
N ILE A 307 -140.42 23.77 65.25
CA ILE A 307 -140.24 22.34 64.81
C ILE A 307 -140.17 22.21 63.23
N GLN A 308 -139.44 21.19 62.70
CA GLN A 308 -139.53 20.51 61.35
C GLN A 308 -138.76 20.98 60.07
N LEU A 309 -137.99 20.07 59.41
CA LEU A 309 -138.37 19.33 58.14
C LEU A 309 -137.39 18.14 57.81
N THR A 310 -137.65 17.31 56.76
CA THR A 310 -137.02 15.95 56.55
C THR A 310 -136.97 15.41 55.08
N SER A 311 -136.36 14.22 54.81
CA SER A 311 -136.20 13.59 53.45
C SER A 311 -136.08 12.02 53.40
N CYS A 312 -135.65 11.43 52.25
CA CYS A 312 -135.75 9.99 51.80
C CYS A 312 -134.39 9.20 51.71
N GLU A 313 -134.21 7.86 51.51
CA GLU A 313 -134.99 6.66 51.03
C GLU A 313 -134.95 6.35 49.49
N LYS A 314 -134.80 5.12 48.92
CA LYS A 314 -134.51 3.72 49.41
C LYS A 314 -134.27 2.63 48.27
N GLY A 315 -133.37 1.64 48.45
CA GLY A 315 -133.44 0.23 47.93
C GLY A 315 -132.89 -0.15 46.52
N ASN A 316 -132.92 -1.42 46.01
CA ASN A 316 -133.01 -2.80 46.60
C ASN A 316 -132.95 -3.97 45.53
N ASN A 317 -132.61 -5.23 45.92
CA ASN A 317 -132.85 -6.57 45.25
C ASN A 317 -132.16 -6.87 43.87
N ASP A 318 -132.11 -8.09 43.23
CA ASP A 318 -132.61 -9.47 43.51
C ASP A 318 -131.68 -10.67 43.03
N THR A 319 -132.19 -11.77 42.40
CA THR A 319 -131.56 -13.14 42.32
C THR A 319 -131.58 -13.96 40.98
N PHE A 320 -130.61 -14.90 40.85
CA PHE A 320 -130.62 -16.30 40.28
C PHE A 320 -130.30 -16.72 38.80
N ASP A 321 -129.48 -17.80 38.73
CA ASP A 321 -129.24 -18.89 37.71
C ASP A 321 -128.26 -18.81 36.49
N MET A 322 -127.83 -20.02 36.05
CA MET A 322 -127.07 -20.50 34.86
C MET A 322 -125.52 -20.43 34.79
N VAL A 323 -124.87 -21.43 35.41
CA VAL A 323 -124.23 -22.61 34.77
C VAL A 323 -123.33 -22.45 33.50
N LEU A 324 -122.13 -23.08 33.56
CA LEU A 324 -121.19 -23.50 32.47
C LEU A 324 -120.43 -22.42 31.65
N LYS A 325 -119.14 -22.14 32.00
CA LYS A 325 -118.06 -21.79 31.01
C LYS A 325 -116.59 -21.67 31.53
N VAL A 326 -115.99 -22.66 32.21
CA VAL A 326 -114.51 -22.67 32.46
C VAL A 326 -113.85 -24.07 32.40
N ASP A 327 -113.98 -24.81 31.29
CA ASP A 327 -113.07 -25.93 31.01
C ASP A 327 -112.91 -26.19 29.49
N SER A 328 -111.86 -25.61 28.89
CA SER A 328 -111.58 -25.77 27.44
C SER A 328 -110.14 -25.38 27.02
N ILE A 329 -109.24 -25.09 27.95
CA ILE A 329 -107.93 -24.47 27.65
C ILE A 329 -106.72 -25.32 28.11
N GLY A 330 -106.84 -26.09 29.21
CA GLY A 330 -105.68 -26.76 29.81
C GLY A 330 -105.03 -27.88 28.95
N SER A 331 -105.81 -28.60 28.16
CA SER A 331 -105.38 -29.88 27.55
C SER A 331 -104.66 -29.79 26.20
N LYS A 332 -104.51 -28.59 25.60
CA LYS A 332 -103.76 -28.41 24.34
C LYS A 332 -102.34 -27.87 24.50
N ALA A 333 -102.00 -27.28 25.64
CA ALA A 333 -100.68 -26.69 25.86
C ALA A 333 -99.58 -27.76 26.12
N LEU A 334 -99.93 -28.85 26.81
CA LEU A 334 -98.94 -29.79 27.36
C LEU A 334 -98.20 -30.60 26.27
N ASN A 335 -98.94 -31.22 25.34
CA ASN A 335 -98.36 -32.05 24.28
C ASN A 335 -97.52 -31.24 23.28
N ALA A 336 -97.78 -29.94 23.11
CA ALA A 336 -96.98 -29.06 22.26
C ALA A 336 -95.59 -28.76 22.86
N PHE A 337 -95.44 -28.88 24.18
CA PHE A 337 -94.20 -28.57 24.90
C PHE A 337 -93.23 -29.76 24.90
N GLN A 338 -93.74 -30.99 25.12
CA GLN A 338 -92.87 -32.18 25.20
C GLN A 338 -92.20 -32.53 23.87
N ASN A 339 -92.91 -32.46 22.74
CA ASN A 339 -92.31 -32.76 21.43
C ASN A 339 -91.19 -31.76 21.06
N LYS A 340 -91.34 -30.48 21.43
CA LYS A 340 -90.29 -29.46 21.20
C LYS A 340 -89.08 -29.61 22.13
N SER A 341 -89.23 -30.24 23.30
CA SER A 341 -88.08 -30.52 24.17
C SER A 341 -87.12 -31.50 23.49
N ALA A 342 -87.63 -32.65 23.01
CA ALA A 342 -86.79 -33.64 22.36
C ALA A 342 -86.13 -33.13 21.06
N GLU A 343 -86.82 -32.24 20.33
CA GLU A 343 -86.31 -31.56 19.13
C GLU A 343 -85.18 -30.55 19.47
N LEU A 344 -85.28 -29.88 20.63
CA LEU A 344 -84.24 -29.00 21.17
C LEU A 344 -83.04 -29.79 21.71
N ASP A 345 -83.26 -30.89 22.44
CA ASP A 345 -82.21 -31.74 22.99
C ASP A 345 -81.36 -32.37 21.87
N ALA A 346 -82.00 -32.84 20.79
CA ALA A 346 -81.31 -33.32 19.59
C ALA A 346 -80.51 -32.20 18.88
N MET A 347 -81.02 -30.97 18.86
CA MET A 347 -80.31 -29.82 18.31
C MET A 347 -79.09 -29.44 19.17
N LEU A 348 -79.21 -29.49 20.51
CA LEU A 348 -78.11 -29.23 21.44
C LEU A 348 -77.00 -30.28 21.34
N GLN A 349 -77.34 -31.56 21.18
CA GLN A 349 -76.36 -32.62 20.96
C GLN A 349 -75.60 -32.41 19.63
N ASN A 350 -76.29 -32.05 18.55
CA ASN A 350 -75.65 -31.72 17.28
C ASN A 350 -74.74 -30.47 17.41
N ILE A 351 -75.19 -29.42 18.10
CA ILE A 351 -74.36 -28.25 18.41
C ILE A 351 -73.09 -28.63 19.20
N HIS A 352 -73.17 -29.60 20.11
CA HIS A 352 -72.00 -30.09 20.85
C HIS A 352 -71.02 -30.84 19.94
N GLU A 353 -71.51 -31.68 19.02
CA GLU A 353 -70.68 -32.43 18.06
C GLU A 353 -70.07 -31.53 16.97
N GLU A 354 -70.76 -30.45 16.56
CA GLU A 354 -70.18 -29.39 15.72
C GLU A 354 -69.12 -28.58 16.49
N LEU A 355 -69.34 -28.29 17.78
CA LEU A 355 -68.39 -27.55 18.62
C LEU A 355 -67.11 -28.36 18.88
N GLU A 356 -67.21 -29.68 19.09
CA GLU A 356 -66.04 -30.56 19.25
C GLU A 356 -65.24 -30.67 17.93
N ARG A 357 -65.94 -30.69 16.78
CA ARG A 357 -65.29 -30.64 15.46
C ARG A 357 -64.65 -29.28 15.19
N ALA A 358 -65.25 -28.18 15.63
CA ALA A 358 -64.66 -26.85 15.57
C ALA A 358 -63.39 -26.75 16.45
N SER A 359 -63.39 -27.34 17.66
CA SER A 359 -62.19 -27.39 18.53
C SER A 359 -61.02 -28.05 17.83
N LYS A 360 -61.24 -29.23 17.23
CA LYS A 360 -60.19 -29.97 16.49
C LYS A 360 -59.71 -29.22 15.26
N PHE A 361 -60.60 -28.50 14.57
CA PHE A 361 -60.23 -27.61 13.47
C PHE A 361 -59.36 -26.43 13.94
N PHE A 362 -59.61 -25.87 15.13
CA PHE A 362 -58.73 -24.85 15.72
C PHE A 362 -57.37 -25.42 16.12
N GLU A 363 -57.30 -26.63 16.68
CA GLU A 363 -56.04 -27.33 16.98
C GLU A 363 -55.22 -27.62 15.69
N GLU A 364 -55.89 -28.03 14.61
CA GLU A 364 -55.27 -28.17 13.28
C GLU A 364 -54.79 -26.83 12.71
N PHE A 365 -55.54 -25.74 12.94
CA PHE A 365 -55.17 -24.40 12.49
C PHE A 365 -53.97 -23.83 13.27
N GLU A 366 -53.92 -24.01 14.59
CA GLU A 366 -52.78 -23.63 15.44
C GLU A 366 -51.51 -24.41 15.04
N SER A 367 -51.64 -25.71 14.73
CA SER A 367 -50.54 -26.53 14.19
C SER A 367 -50.03 -26.02 12.82
N LEU A 368 -50.94 -25.58 11.95
CA LEU A 368 -50.61 -24.98 10.65
C LEU A 368 -49.97 -23.59 10.80
N GLU A 369 -50.40 -22.79 11.77
CA GLU A 369 -49.85 -21.47 12.08
C GLU A 369 -48.41 -21.59 12.61
N ASN A 370 -48.16 -22.49 13.58
CA ASN A 370 -46.81 -22.83 14.04
C ASN A 370 -45.90 -23.31 12.88
N SER A 371 -46.44 -24.14 11.97
CA SER A 371 -45.72 -24.61 10.79
C SER A 371 -45.37 -23.46 9.81
N ALA A 372 -46.26 -22.47 9.68
CA ALA A 372 -46.02 -21.28 8.86
C ALA A 372 -44.99 -20.34 9.49
N GLU A 373 -45.00 -20.16 10.82
CA GLU A 373 -43.96 -19.41 11.54
C GLU A 373 -42.58 -20.08 11.40
N GLU A 374 -42.48 -21.41 11.51
CA GLU A 374 -41.21 -22.11 11.30
C GLU A 374 -40.67 -21.90 9.87
N ILE A 375 -41.54 -22.00 8.85
CA ILE A 375 -41.17 -21.72 7.45
C ILE A 375 -40.70 -20.27 7.29
N LEU A 376 -41.34 -19.29 7.94
CA LEU A 376 -40.92 -17.89 7.92
C LEU A 376 -39.54 -17.71 8.56
N ILE A 377 -39.29 -18.30 9.73
CA ILE A 377 -37.99 -18.28 10.43
C ILE A 377 -36.89 -18.93 9.57
N GLN A 378 -37.16 -20.10 8.98
CA GLN A 378 -36.24 -20.77 8.06
C GLN A 378 -35.96 -19.91 6.82
N SER A 379 -36.98 -19.25 6.25
CA SER A 379 -36.81 -18.38 5.08
C SER A 379 -35.94 -17.15 5.38
N ALA A 380 -36.13 -16.52 6.54
CA ALA A 380 -35.32 -15.38 6.98
C ALA A 380 -33.86 -15.80 7.25
N SER A 381 -33.66 -16.96 7.87
CA SER A 381 -32.34 -17.57 8.06
C SER A 381 -31.63 -17.81 6.73
N LEU A 382 -32.29 -18.46 5.76
CA LEU A 382 -31.76 -18.67 4.41
C LEU A 382 -31.45 -17.36 3.68
N GLN A 383 -32.28 -16.33 3.85
CA GLN A 383 -32.04 -15.01 3.24
C GLN A 383 -30.82 -14.30 3.85
N THR A 384 -30.59 -14.38 5.17
CA THR A 384 -29.37 -13.84 5.79
C THR A 384 -28.10 -14.60 5.38
N GLU A 385 -28.18 -15.93 5.25
CA GLU A 385 -27.08 -16.75 4.73
C GLU A 385 -26.78 -16.48 3.25
N LEU A 386 -27.80 -16.13 2.46
CA LEU A 386 -27.63 -15.73 1.05
C LEU A 386 -26.97 -14.35 0.93
N VAL A 387 -27.38 -13.36 1.75
CA VAL A 387 -26.68 -12.06 1.84
C VAL A 387 -25.22 -12.24 2.26
N ARG A 388 -24.95 -13.09 3.26
CA ARG A 388 -23.57 -13.40 3.71
C ARG A 388 -22.73 -14.02 2.59
N LYS A 389 -23.32 -14.88 1.75
CA LYS A 389 -22.65 -15.46 0.57
C LYS A 389 -22.40 -14.43 -0.52
N ASP A 390 -23.36 -13.55 -0.80
CA ASP A 390 -23.20 -12.42 -1.73
C ASP A 390 -22.03 -11.51 -1.31
N ASP A 391 -21.90 -11.20 -0.02
CA ASP A 391 -20.81 -10.37 0.49
C ASP A 391 -19.44 -11.07 0.42
N ILE A 392 -19.39 -12.39 0.65
CA ILE A 392 -18.18 -13.20 0.39
C ILE A 392 -17.81 -13.19 -1.11
N ILE A 393 -18.79 -13.33 -2.00
CA ILE A 393 -18.55 -13.30 -3.46
C ILE A 393 -18.04 -11.92 -3.90
N LYS A 394 -18.59 -10.83 -3.35
CA LYS A 394 -18.07 -9.46 -3.59
C LYS A 394 -16.62 -9.31 -3.14
N GLY A 395 -16.27 -9.86 -1.96
CA GLY A 395 -14.90 -9.90 -1.47
C GLY A 395 -13.96 -10.67 -2.42
N MET A 396 -14.33 -11.88 -2.81
CA MET A 396 -13.53 -12.70 -3.74
C MET A 396 -13.37 -12.04 -5.13
N LEU A 397 -14.39 -11.32 -5.62
CA LEU A 397 -14.30 -10.55 -6.87
C LEU A 397 -13.39 -9.33 -6.74
N PHE A 398 -13.37 -8.67 -5.58
CA PHE A 398 -12.43 -7.58 -5.28
C PHE A 398 -10.99 -8.08 -5.20
N ASP A 399 -10.73 -9.18 -4.47
CA ASP A 399 -9.40 -9.80 -4.37
C ASP A 399 -8.89 -10.26 -5.75
N LEU A 400 -9.77 -10.85 -6.58
CA LEU A 400 -9.43 -11.24 -7.95
C LEU A 400 -9.12 -10.02 -8.84
N SER A 401 -9.82 -8.90 -8.63
CA SER A 401 -9.56 -7.65 -9.36
C SER A 401 -8.20 -7.06 -9.00
N LEU A 402 -7.85 -7.03 -7.71
CA LEU A 402 -6.52 -6.63 -7.23
C LEU A 402 -5.41 -7.54 -7.76
N LEU A 403 -5.67 -8.85 -7.85
CA LEU A 403 -4.72 -9.82 -8.41
C LEU A 403 -4.51 -9.59 -9.92
N GLN A 404 -5.57 -9.28 -10.65
CA GLN A 404 -5.51 -8.96 -12.08
C GLN A 404 -4.80 -7.62 -12.34
N GLU A 405 -5.07 -6.59 -11.54
CA GLU A 405 -4.36 -5.30 -11.58
C GLU A 405 -2.87 -5.49 -11.28
N SER A 406 -2.53 -6.27 -10.24
CA SER A 406 -1.14 -6.61 -9.89
C SER A 406 -0.42 -7.37 -11.02
N ALA A 407 -1.11 -8.29 -11.69
CA ALA A 407 -0.58 -9.03 -12.83
C ALA A 407 -0.38 -8.16 -14.08
N SER A 408 -1.25 -7.17 -14.32
CA SER A 408 -1.05 -6.17 -15.38
C SER A 408 0.17 -5.31 -15.07
N ASN A 409 0.18 -4.66 -13.89
CA ASN A 409 1.27 -3.79 -13.46
C ASN A 409 2.64 -4.50 -13.50
N HIS A 410 2.70 -5.79 -13.13
CA HIS A 410 3.95 -6.56 -13.21
C HIS A 410 4.37 -6.87 -14.66
N LYS A 411 3.41 -7.08 -15.59
CA LYS A 411 3.73 -7.21 -17.02
C LYS A 411 4.23 -5.88 -17.58
N ASP A 412 3.53 -4.79 -17.30
CA ASP A 412 3.87 -3.46 -17.81
C ASP A 412 5.27 -3.04 -17.31
N GLN A 413 5.59 -3.31 -16.03
CA GLN A 413 6.95 -3.16 -15.47
C GLN A 413 7.99 -4.06 -16.12
N LYS A 414 7.63 -5.27 -16.54
CA LYS A 414 8.57 -6.16 -17.25
C LYS A 414 8.87 -5.63 -18.64
N ASP A 415 7.85 -5.20 -19.37
CA ASP A 415 8.00 -4.64 -20.71
C ASP A 415 8.86 -3.35 -20.64
N GLU A 416 8.69 -2.49 -19.61
CA GLU A 416 9.60 -1.35 -19.32
C GLU A 416 11.06 -1.78 -19.04
N ILE A 417 11.27 -2.88 -18.28
CA ILE A 417 12.61 -3.39 -17.96
C ILE A 417 13.30 -3.97 -19.20
N ASP A 418 12.59 -4.71 -20.05
CA ASP A 418 13.14 -5.28 -21.27
C ASP A 418 13.53 -4.17 -22.28
N ASP A 419 12.72 -3.11 -22.41
CA ASP A 419 13.04 -1.91 -23.22
C ASP A 419 14.25 -1.13 -22.67
N LEU A 420 14.35 -0.97 -21.34
CA LEU A 420 15.53 -0.37 -20.70
C LEU A 420 16.79 -1.21 -20.92
N MET A 421 16.67 -2.54 -20.85
CA MET A 421 17.79 -3.45 -21.09
C MET A 421 18.25 -3.41 -22.55
N ALA A 422 17.34 -3.34 -23.51
CA ALA A 422 17.68 -3.10 -24.92
C ALA A 422 18.40 -1.75 -25.12
N SER A 423 17.94 -0.71 -24.42
CA SER A 423 18.53 0.64 -24.47
C SER A 423 19.94 0.68 -23.87
N ILE A 424 20.16 0.01 -22.72
CA ILE A 424 21.47 -0.12 -22.07
C ILE A 424 22.44 -0.91 -22.96
N ASN A 425 22.00 -2.02 -23.56
CA ASN A 425 22.83 -2.78 -24.49
C ASN A 425 23.26 -1.93 -25.72
N SER A 426 22.39 -1.05 -26.24
CA SER A 426 22.79 -0.11 -27.30
C SER A 426 23.87 0.87 -26.81
N LEU A 427 23.67 1.45 -25.62
CA LEU A 427 24.57 2.43 -25.05
C LEU A 427 25.94 1.84 -24.66
N GLU A 428 25.99 0.58 -24.24
CA GLU A 428 27.23 -0.15 -23.95
C GLU A 428 28.02 -0.39 -25.25
N ASN A 429 27.37 -0.81 -26.35
CA ASN A 429 28.01 -0.91 -27.67
C ASN A 429 28.53 0.45 -28.20
N GLU A 430 27.78 1.54 -28.00
CA GLU A 430 28.21 2.90 -28.39
C GLU A 430 29.40 3.39 -27.55
N LEU A 431 29.42 3.08 -26.25
CA LEU A 431 30.55 3.38 -25.36
C LEU A 431 31.79 2.59 -25.76
N ASP A 432 31.64 1.33 -26.12
CA ASP A 432 32.74 0.46 -26.52
C ASP A 432 33.39 0.94 -27.82
N GLU A 433 32.58 1.34 -28.82
CA GLU A 433 33.10 1.97 -30.04
C GLU A 433 33.82 3.31 -29.74
N ALA A 434 33.32 4.09 -28.78
CA ALA A 434 33.94 5.34 -28.35
C ALA A 434 35.26 5.12 -27.60
N VAL A 435 35.37 4.09 -26.75
CA VAL A 435 36.60 3.70 -26.04
C VAL A 435 37.65 3.23 -27.04
N CYS A 436 37.29 2.37 -28.00
CA CYS A 436 38.23 1.91 -29.03
C CYS A 436 38.74 3.06 -29.92
N LYS A 437 37.88 4.03 -30.26
CA LYS A 437 38.30 5.29 -30.92
C LYS A 437 39.24 6.12 -30.04
N GLY A 438 38.97 6.21 -28.74
CA GLY A 438 39.82 6.90 -27.77
C GLY A 438 41.21 6.29 -27.68
N HIS A 439 41.30 4.97 -27.56
CA HIS A 439 42.57 4.25 -27.47
C HIS A 439 43.39 4.34 -28.78
N ALA A 440 42.72 4.28 -29.95
CA ALA A 440 43.36 4.51 -31.24
C ALA A 440 43.91 5.95 -31.41
N LEU A 441 43.34 6.95 -30.72
CA LEU A 441 43.89 8.31 -30.67
C LEU A 441 45.03 8.44 -29.66
N GLU A 442 44.99 7.70 -28.55
CA GLU A 442 46.04 7.67 -27.53
C GLU A 442 47.32 7.01 -28.03
N VAL A 443 47.22 5.88 -28.76
CA VAL A 443 48.35 5.25 -29.47
C VAL A 443 48.99 6.23 -30.46
N GLN A 444 48.16 6.95 -31.23
CA GLN A 444 48.65 7.99 -32.14
C GLN A 444 49.35 9.13 -31.39
N LEU A 445 48.85 9.56 -30.23
CA LEU A 445 49.49 10.59 -29.41
C LEU A 445 50.86 10.12 -28.90
N GLN A 446 50.95 8.88 -28.39
CA GLN A 446 52.19 8.31 -27.87
C GLN A 446 53.25 8.09 -28.96
N GLU A 447 52.82 7.75 -30.19
CA GLU A 447 53.67 7.78 -31.38
C GLU A 447 54.29 9.17 -31.64
N LYS A 448 53.49 10.24 -31.50
CA LYS A 448 53.95 11.62 -31.73
C LYS A 448 54.90 12.08 -30.62
N ILE A 449 54.61 11.75 -29.37
CA ILE A 449 55.49 12.00 -28.21
C ILE A 449 56.84 11.31 -28.42
N SER A 450 56.83 10.04 -28.83
CA SER A 450 58.06 9.28 -29.12
C SER A 450 58.88 9.90 -30.25
N LYS A 451 58.22 10.37 -31.33
CA LYS A 451 58.86 11.08 -32.44
C LYS A 451 59.43 12.44 -32.02
N ILE A 452 58.78 13.15 -31.09
CA ILE A 452 59.29 14.40 -30.51
C ILE A 452 60.55 14.12 -29.65
N ALA A 453 60.51 13.14 -28.75
CA ALA A 453 61.66 12.80 -27.90
C ALA A 453 62.90 12.38 -28.69
N ILE A 454 62.72 11.67 -29.81
CA ILE A 454 63.81 11.35 -30.75
C ILE A 454 64.40 12.65 -31.35
N LEU A 455 63.55 13.57 -31.82
CA LEU A 455 64.00 14.86 -32.38
C LEU A 455 64.71 15.74 -31.34
N GLU A 456 64.25 15.74 -30.09
CA GLU A 456 64.90 16.45 -28.97
C GLU A 456 66.28 15.86 -28.64
N SER A 457 66.42 14.54 -28.68
CA SER A 457 67.72 13.85 -28.53
C SER A 457 68.67 14.20 -29.69
N ASP A 458 68.17 14.19 -30.92
CA ASP A 458 68.90 14.55 -32.13
C ASP A 458 69.40 16.01 -32.10
N ILE A 459 68.57 16.92 -31.61
CA ILE A 459 68.92 18.33 -31.38
C ILE A 459 69.97 18.44 -30.26
N SER A 460 69.78 17.74 -29.15
CA SER A 460 70.72 17.72 -28.02
C SER A 460 72.12 17.21 -28.43
N GLN A 461 72.19 16.17 -29.27
CA GLN A 461 73.46 15.69 -29.79
C GLN A 461 74.10 16.70 -30.74
N LYS A 462 73.34 17.27 -31.69
CA LYS A 462 73.85 18.32 -32.59
C LYS A 462 74.37 19.54 -31.84
N CYS A 463 73.75 19.91 -30.72
CA CYS A 463 74.25 20.98 -29.84
C CYS A 463 75.62 20.63 -29.22
N LYS A 464 75.83 19.38 -28.76
CA LYS A 464 77.15 18.93 -28.26
C LYS A 464 78.19 18.88 -29.38
N ASP A 465 77.81 18.42 -30.57
CA ASP A 465 78.71 18.39 -31.74
C ASP A 465 79.15 19.82 -32.12
N ILE A 466 78.23 20.79 -32.07
CA ILE A 466 78.52 22.22 -32.26
C ILE A 466 79.40 22.77 -31.13
N GLU A 467 79.18 22.37 -29.88
CA GLU A 467 80.00 22.80 -28.73
C GLU A 467 81.43 22.25 -28.81
N LEU A 468 81.60 20.97 -29.16
CA LEU A 468 82.90 20.36 -29.44
C LEU A 468 83.62 21.03 -30.61
N LEU A 469 82.92 21.27 -31.73
CA LEU A 469 83.48 22.01 -32.87
C LEU A 469 83.85 23.44 -32.49
N SER A 470 83.08 24.11 -31.63
CA SER A 470 83.39 25.44 -31.09
C SER A 470 84.66 25.40 -30.23
N GLN A 471 84.78 24.41 -29.34
CA GLN A 471 85.98 24.21 -28.53
C GLN A 471 87.20 23.92 -29.40
N THR A 472 87.15 22.97 -30.33
CA THR A 472 88.25 22.66 -31.25
C THR A 472 88.62 23.86 -32.12
N ASN A 473 87.65 24.67 -32.56
CA ASN A 473 87.93 25.93 -33.27
C ASN A 473 88.64 26.95 -32.35
N SER A 474 88.30 27.02 -31.06
CA SER A 474 89.00 27.89 -30.10
C SER A 474 90.43 27.40 -29.78
N GLU A 475 90.64 26.09 -29.69
CA GLU A 475 91.95 25.46 -29.50
C GLU A 475 92.84 25.61 -30.73
N LEU A 476 92.27 25.47 -31.94
CA LEU A 476 92.96 25.77 -33.20
C LEU A 476 93.28 27.26 -33.33
N ALA A 477 92.39 28.16 -32.89
CA ALA A 477 92.66 29.60 -32.87
C ALA A 477 93.77 29.96 -31.86
N ALA A 478 93.82 29.29 -30.70
CA ALA A 478 94.90 29.42 -29.75
C ALA A 478 96.23 28.89 -30.32
N SER A 479 96.26 27.67 -30.86
CA SER A 479 97.46 27.10 -31.49
C SER A 479 97.96 27.91 -32.69
N ALA A 480 97.06 28.49 -33.49
CA ALA A 480 97.40 29.40 -34.57
C ALA A 480 97.99 30.73 -34.05
N LYS A 481 97.50 31.23 -32.91
CA LYS A 481 98.07 32.41 -32.22
C LYS A 481 99.43 32.10 -31.61
N ASP A 482 99.59 30.96 -30.96
CA ASP A 482 100.85 30.55 -30.33
C ASP A 482 101.95 30.31 -31.39
N THR A 483 101.61 29.67 -32.52
CA THR A 483 102.56 29.54 -33.66
C THR A 483 102.81 30.84 -34.43
N MET A 484 101.96 31.86 -34.27
CA MET A 484 102.26 33.24 -34.71
C MET A 484 103.22 33.93 -33.73
N GLU A 485 103.05 33.76 -32.41
CA GLU A 485 103.94 34.32 -31.38
C GLU A 485 105.33 33.64 -31.38
N GLU A 486 105.39 32.34 -31.66
CA GLU A 486 106.64 31.60 -31.89
C GLU A 486 107.34 32.06 -33.18
N LYS A 487 106.59 32.30 -34.27
CA LYS A 487 107.13 32.93 -35.51
C LYS A 487 107.61 34.37 -35.31
N CYS A 488 107.06 35.10 -34.35
CA CYS A 488 107.60 36.41 -33.94
C CYS A 488 108.88 36.26 -33.10
N SER A 489 108.99 35.20 -32.31
CA SER A 489 110.12 34.93 -31.41
C SER A 489 111.36 34.35 -32.14
N ILE A 490 111.16 33.56 -33.20
CA ILE A 490 112.23 33.03 -34.08
C ILE A 490 112.84 34.13 -35.00
N LYS A 491 112.50 35.41 -34.77
CA LYS A 491 112.82 36.54 -35.65
C LYS A 491 113.63 37.67 -35.00
N GLN A 492 114.38 37.35 -33.94
CA GLN A 492 115.40 38.19 -33.31
C GLN A 492 116.79 37.57 -33.45
#